data_AF-A0A839AJ23-F1
#
_entry.id   AF-A0A839AJ23-F1
#
_cell.length_a   1.000
_cell.length_b   1.000
_cell.length_c   1.000
_cell.angle_alpha   90.00
_cell.angle_beta   90.00
_cell.angle_gamma   90.00
#
_symmetry.space_group_name_H-M   'P 1'
#
loop_
_entity.id
_entity.type
_entity.pdbx_description
1 polymer ?
#
loop_
_entity_poly.entity_id
_entity_poly.type
_entity_poly.pdbx_seq_one_letter_code
_entity_poly.pdbx_strand_id
1 'polypeptide(L)'
;MSIYKKYEDRAIHLPFDDERAQTVIDSIRRLTMACKENVLMLEEELKSNDPDLDERCGLLDNRFEVYAVAIPQCPRAKLALSIDFGDGSPPSVMLHGAVGAANACAAACRLAIWHRNLMNPTWEPRP
;
A
#
# COMPACT_ATOMS: atom_id res chain seq x y z
N MET A 1 -7.46 1.45 -20.87
CA MET A 1 -8.74 2.09 -20.45
C MET A 1 -8.92 1.72 -19.00
N SER A 2 -8.22 2.40 -18.10
CA SER A 2 -8.27 2.11 -16.66
C SER A 2 -9.50 2.79 -16.08
N ILE A 3 -10.36 1.99 -15.46
CA ILE A 3 -11.65 2.40 -14.92
C ILE A 3 -11.38 3.04 -13.55
N TYR A 4 -11.09 4.33 -13.53
CA TYR A 4 -10.98 5.09 -12.28
C TYR A 4 -12.39 5.29 -11.71
N LYS A 5 -12.65 4.71 -10.53
CA LYS A 5 -13.84 5.06 -9.74
C LYS A 5 -13.47 6.25 -8.85
N LYS A 6 -14.24 7.33 -8.99
CA LYS A 6 -14.06 8.57 -8.24
C LYS A 6 -14.71 8.42 -6.86
N TYR A 7 -13.90 8.39 -5.81
CA TYR A 7 -14.34 8.56 -4.42
C TYR A 7 -13.39 9.54 -3.75
N GLU A 8 -13.87 10.75 -3.47
CA GLU A 8 -13.07 11.83 -2.89
C GLU A 8 -12.85 11.58 -1.38
N ASP A 9 -11.66 11.96 -0.89
CA ASP A 9 -11.23 12.10 0.51
C ASP A 9 -10.79 10.84 1.30
N ARG A 10 -9.91 10.01 0.75
CA ARG A 10 -9.25 8.93 1.52
C ARG A 10 -8.12 9.49 2.38
N ALA A 11 -8.21 9.28 3.68
CA ALA A 11 -7.10 9.55 4.59
C ALA A 11 -6.00 8.49 4.41
N ILE A 12 -4.78 8.96 4.17
CA ILE A 12 -3.59 8.12 4.17
C ILE A 12 -2.99 8.13 5.56
N HIS A 13 -2.87 6.95 6.15
CA HIS A 13 -2.31 6.75 7.46
C HIS A 13 -0.92 6.10 7.37
N LEU A 14 0.01 6.64 8.14
CA LEU A 14 1.27 5.98 8.48
C LEU A 14 1.06 5.09 9.72
N PRO A 15 1.83 4.01 9.88
CA PRO A 15 1.65 3.09 11.00
C PRO A 15 1.96 3.79 12.34
N PHE A 16 1.14 3.51 13.36
CA PHE A 16 0.91 4.38 14.53
C PHE A 16 1.86 4.16 15.73
N ASP A 17 2.98 3.45 15.55
CA ASP A 17 4.08 3.43 16.51
C ASP A 17 5.38 3.89 15.84
N ASP A 18 6.29 4.49 16.62
CA ASP A 18 7.53 5.10 16.13
C ASP A 18 8.39 4.09 15.36
N GLU A 19 8.37 2.81 15.76
CA GLU A 19 9.16 1.75 15.12
C GLU A 19 8.65 1.44 13.71
N ARG A 20 7.35 1.14 13.55
CA ARG A 20 6.76 0.84 12.25
C ARG A 20 6.76 2.06 11.35
N ALA A 21 6.49 3.25 11.89
CA ALA A 21 6.60 4.50 11.13
C ALA A 21 8.00 4.67 10.55
N GLN A 22 9.03 4.39 11.36
CA GLN A 22 10.41 4.45 10.91
C GLN A 22 10.71 3.43 9.81
N THR A 23 10.12 2.23 9.82
CA THR A 23 10.33 1.26 8.74
C THR A 23 9.76 1.70 7.39
N VAL A 24 8.61 2.38 7.39
CA VAL A 24 8.06 3.00 6.16
C VAL A 24 9.04 4.05 5.65
N ILE A 25 9.46 4.97 6.52
CA ILE A 25 10.39 6.04 6.16
C ILE A 25 11.71 5.48 5.64
N ASP A 26 12.28 4.48 6.31
CA ASP A 26 13.55 3.86 5.92
C ASP A 26 13.46 3.13 4.59
N SER A 27 12.33 2.47 4.31
CA SER A 27 12.09 1.82 3.03
C SER A 27 12.09 2.84 1.88
N ILE A 28 11.47 4.00 2.08
CA ILE A 28 11.42 5.08 1.08
C ILE A 28 12.78 5.77 0.96
N ARG A 29 13.51 5.97 2.07
CA ARG A 29 14.85 6.56 2.08
C ARG A 29 15.88 5.78 1.26
N ARG A 30 15.71 4.46 1.14
CA ARG A 30 16.57 3.57 0.34
C ARG A 30 16.35 3.70 -1.17
N LEU A 31 15.28 4.36 -1.61
CA LEU A 31 15.02 4.61 -3.02
C LEU A 31 15.97 5.68 -3.58
N THR A 32 16.07 5.76 -4.92
CA THR A 32 16.73 6.89 -5.58
C THR A 32 15.92 8.17 -5.36
N MET A 33 16.55 9.34 -5.56
CA MET A 33 15.85 10.63 -5.40
C MET A 33 14.60 10.75 -6.29
N ALA A 34 14.72 10.39 -7.58
CA ALA A 34 13.58 10.39 -8.49
C ALA A 34 12.42 9.48 -8.01
N CYS A 35 12.76 8.32 -7.42
CA CYS A 35 11.74 7.42 -6.87
C CYS A 35 11.07 7.96 -5.62
N LYS A 36 11.79 8.71 -4.78
CA LYS A 36 11.18 9.36 -3.59
C LYS A 36 10.14 10.40 -4.01
N GLU A 37 10.45 11.23 -5.00
CA GLU A 37 9.50 12.22 -5.53
C GLU A 37 8.25 11.56 -6.09
N ASN A 38 8.42 10.47 -6.85
CA ASN A 38 7.28 9.72 -7.39
C ASN A 38 6.45 8.99 -6.32
N VAL A 39 7.05 8.62 -5.18
CA VAL A 39 6.28 8.11 -4.02
C VAL A 39 5.40 9.21 -3.43
N LEU A 40 5.91 10.43 -3.27
CA LEU A 40 5.13 11.55 -2.74
C LEU A 40 3.97 11.92 -3.67
N MET A 41 4.21 11.92 -4.99
CA MET A 41 3.14 12.13 -5.97
C MET A 41 2.07 11.05 -5.88
N LEU A 42 2.48 9.79 -5.77
CA LEU A 42 1.56 8.66 -5.64
C LEU A 42 0.77 8.73 -4.32
N GLU A 43 1.40 9.16 -3.23
CA GLU A 43 0.71 9.41 -1.97
C GLU A 43 -0.38 10.48 -2.15
N GLU A 44 -0.09 11.62 -2.78
CA GLU A 44 -1.13 12.61 -3.07
C GLU A 44 -2.25 12.06 -3.96
N GLU A 45 -1.92 11.24 -4.97
CA GLU A 45 -2.91 10.61 -5.85
C GLU A 45 -3.85 9.67 -5.07
N LEU A 46 -3.30 8.88 -4.13
CA LEU A 46 -4.04 7.93 -3.31
C LEU A 46 -5.01 8.59 -2.30
N LYS A 47 -4.89 9.91 -2.06
CA LYS A 47 -5.88 10.66 -1.26
C LYS A 47 -7.21 10.85 -1.99
N SER A 48 -7.19 10.83 -3.33
CA SER A 48 -8.36 11.11 -4.16
C SER A 48 -8.74 9.97 -5.09
N ASN A 49 -7.88 8.97 -5.25
CA ASN A 49 -8.08 7.87 -6.19
C ASN A 49 -7.77 6.51 -5.55
N ASP A 50 -8.49 5.50 -6.03
CA ASP A 50 -8.22 4.11 -5.67
C ASP A 50 -7.03 3.57 -6.47
N PRO A 51 -6.21 2.67 -5.89
CA PRO A 51 -5.21 1.93 -6.65
C PRO A 51 -5.86 1.13 -7.77
N ASP A 52 -5.09 0.85 -8.83
CA ASP A 52 -5.58 0.00 -9.92
C ASP A 52 -5.87 -1.42 -9.38
N LEU A 53 -7.02 -1.97 -9.77
CA LEU A 53 -7.40 -3.34 -9.45
C LEU A 53 -6.35 -4.34 -9.96
N ASP A 54 -5.64 -3.97 -11.04
CA ASP A 54 -4.57 -4.79 -11.59
C ASP A 54 -3.34 -4.91 -10.67
N GLU A 55 -3.23 -4.04 -9.68
CA GLU A 55 -2.14 -4.01 -8.71
C GLU A 55 -2.53 -4.64 -7.35
N ARG A 56 -3.77 -5.12 -7.25
CA ARG A 56 -4.26 -5.85 -6.08
C ARG A 56 -3.53 -7.17 -5.95
N CYS A 57 -2.97 -7.42 -4.77
CA CYS A 57 -2.26 -8.64 -4.43
C CYS A 57 -3.17 -9.71 -3.84
N GLY A 58 -4.22 -9.31 -3.12
CA GLY A 58 -5.16 -10.23 -2.47
C GLY A 58 -5.90 -9.59 -1.30
N LEU A 59 -6.72 -10.40 -0.65
CA LEU A 59 -7.53 -10.03 0.51
C LEU A 59 -6.96 -10.68 1.78
N LEU A 60 -6.73 -9.87 2.80
CA LEU A 60 -6.19 -10.27 4.09
C LEU A 60 -7.28 -10.18 5.15
N ASP A 61 -7.49 -11.29 5.87
CA ASP A 61 -8.44 -11.41 6.98
C ASP A 61 -9.89 -11.01 6.61
N ASN A 62 -10.29 -11.24 5.35
CA ASN A 62 -11.58 -10.84 4.79
C ASN A 62 -11.94 -9.35 4.98
N ARG A 63 -10.93 -8.49 5.16
CA ARG A 63 -11.12 -7.09 5.54
C ARG A 63 -10.18 -6.13 4.82
N PHE A 64 -8.91 -6.49 4.72
CA PHE A 64 -7.89 -5.60 4.18
C PHE A 64 -7.52 -6.03 2.77
N GLU A 65 -7.84 -5.22 1.76
CA GLU A 65 -7.27 -5.45 0.44
C GLU A 65 -5.83 -4.93 0.42
N VAL A 66 -4.91 -5.78 0.00
CA VAL A 66 -3.48 -5.46 -0.06
C VAL A 66 -3.07 -5.22 -1.50
N TYR A 67 -2.31 -4.15 -1.72
CA TYR A 67 -1.85 -3.71 -3.02
C TYR A 67 -0.33 -3.58 -3.07
N ALA A 68 0.23 -3.78 -4.25
CA ALA A 68 1.61 -3.41 -4.59
C ALA A 68 1.60 -2.55 -5.84
N VAL A 69 1.58 -1.24 -5.62
CA VAL A 69 1.39 -0.20 -6.63
C VAL A 69 2.72 0.15 -7.28
N ALA A 70 2.75 0.29 -8.60
CA ALA A 70 3.93 0.72 -9.32
C ALA A 70 4.31 2.15 -8.93
N ILE A 71 5.57 2.36 -8.57
CA ILE A 71 6.09 3.71 -8.41
C ILE A 71 6.52 4.19 -9.79
N PRO A 72 6.00 5.33 -10.30
CA PRO A 72 6.37 5.85 -11.61
C PRO A 72 7.89 5.93 -11.78
N GLN A 73 8.37 5.51 -12.95
CA GLN A 73 9.80 5.51 -13.32
C GLN A 73 10.71 4.68 -12.38
N CYS A 74 10.15 3.80 -11.56
CA CYS A 74 10.87 3.01 -10.56
C CYS A 74 10.58 1.52 -10.73
N PRO A 75 11.01 0.89 -11.85
CA PRO A 75 10.59 -0.47 -12.21
C PRO A 75 11.04 -1.56 -11.23
N ARG A 76 12.01 -1.26 -10.36
CA ARG A 76 12.53 -2.20 -9.36
C ARG A 76 11.82 -2.10 -8.01
N ALA A 77 10.96 -1.11 -7.83
CA ALA A 77 10.29 -0.84 -6.56
C ALA A 77 8.79 -0.66 -6.76
N LYS A 78 8.03 -1.05 -5.75
CA LYS A 78 6.58 -0.84 -5.65
C LYS A 78 6.25 -0.26 -4.29
N LEU A 79 5.14 0.46 -4.20
CA LEU A 79 4.60 0.95 -2.93
C LEU A 79 3.58 -0.07 -2.41
N ALA A 80 3.83 -0.61 -1.23
CA ALA A 80 2.91 -1.51 -0.55
C ALA A 80 1.91 -0.69 0.27
N LEU A 81 0.63 -1.01 0.14
CA LEU A 81 -0.46 -0.39 0.91
C LEU A 81 -1.58 -1.40 1.19
N SER A 82 -2.43 -1.08 2.17
CA SER A 82 -3.68 -1.80 2.41
C SER A 82 -4.85 -0.84 2.55
N ILE A 83 -6.02 -1.27 2.10
CA ILE A 83 -7.29 -0.57 2.26
C ILE A 83 -8.15 -1.36 3.24
N ASP A 84 -8.65 -0.70 4.29
CA ASP A 84 -9.55 -1.31 5.26
C ASP A 84 -11.01 -1.02 4.89
N PHE A 85 -11.72 -2.05 4.42
CA PHE A 85 -13.15 -1.92 4.08
C PHE A 85 -14.09 -2.08 5.28
N GLY A 86 -13.55 -2.44 6.45
CA GLY A 86 -14.31 -2.53 7.70
C GLY A 86 -14.38 -1.20 8.45
N ASP A 87 -13.61 -0.19 8.04
CA ASP A 87 -13.47 1.08 8.75
C ASP A 87 -14.07 2.24 7.95
N GLY A 88 -15.25 2.68 8.35
CA GLY A 88 -15.86 3.93 7.88
C GLY A 88 -16.22 3.98 6.40
N SER A 89 -16.59 5.19 5.97
CA SER A 89 -16.80 5.55 4.57
C SER A 89 -16.37 7.01 4.40
N PRO A 90 -15.30 7.32 3.63
CA PRO A 90 -14.54 6.37 2.79
C PRO A 90 -13.60 5.45 3.60
N PRO A 91 -13.22 4.28 3.04
CA PRO A 91 -12.32 3.33 3.69
C PRO A 91 -10.91 3.91 3.85
N SER A 92 -10.23 3.56 4.96
CA SER A 92 -8.90 4.09 5.27
C SER A 92 -7.79 3.38 4.49
N VAL A 93 -6.81 4.16 4.01
CA VAL A 93 -5.61 3.67 3.32
C VAL A 93 -4.44 3.69 4.27
N MET A 94 -3.71 2.59 4.38
CA MET A 94 -2.48 2.50 5.16
C MET A 94 -1.29 2.22 4.26
N LEU A 95 -0.24 3.05 4.37
CA LEU A 95 1.02 2.82 3.70
C LEU A 95 1.92 1.86 4.50
N HIS A 96 2.48 0.89 3.80
CA HIS A 96 3.42 -0.07 4.38
C HIS A 96 4.87 0.18 3.95
N GLY A 97 5.09 1.00 2.93
CA GLY A 97 6.42 1.39 2.46
C GLY A 97 6.82 0.75 1.13
N ALA A 98 8.06 0.97 0.72
CA ALA A 98 8.58 0.50 -0.55
C ALA A 98 9.06 -0.96 -0.47
N VAL A 99 8.67 -1.76 -1.45
CA VAL A 99 9.05 -3.17 -1.60
C VAL A 99 9.71 -3.43 -2.97
N GLY A 100 10.46 -4.51 -3.08
CA GLY A 100 11.04 -4.92 -4.36
C GLY A 100 9.99 -5.45 -5.34
N ALA A 101 10.12 -5.13 -6.63
CA ALA A 101 9.14 -5.50 -7.64
C ALA A 101 8.98 -7.03 -7.84
N ALA A 102 10.07 -7.80 -7.70
CA ALA A 102 10.08 -9.24 -7.99
C ALA A 102 9.21 -10.08 -7.03
N ASN A 103 8.99 -9.61 -5.80
CA ASN A 103 8.20 -10.31 -4.78
C ASN A 103 7.17 -9.38 -4.13
N ALA A 104 6.71 -8.38 -4.87
CA ALA A 104 6.01 -7.23 -4.32
C ALA A 104 4.76 -7.63 -3.52
N CYS A 105 3.94 -8.57 -4.02
CA CYS A 105 2.74 -9.01 -3.31
C CYS A 105 3.02 -9.80 -2.03
N ALA A 106 3.99 -10.71 -2.05
CA ALA A 106 4.40 -11.44 -0.85
C ALA A 106 5.06 -10.52 0.18
N ALA A 107 5.79 -9.49 -0.26
CA ALA A 107 6.36 -8.47 0.62
C ALA A 107 5.27 -7.55 1.21
N ALA A 108 4.33 -7.08 0.37
CA ALA A 108 3.22 -6.25 0.80
C ALA A 108 2.32 -6.97 1.82
N CYS A 109 1.98 -8.23 1.57
CA CYS A 109 1.21 -9.05 2.52
C CYS A 109 1.92 -9.17 3.88
N ARG A 110 3.23 -9.49 3.89
CA ARG A 110 4.00 -9.57 5.14
C ARG A 110 4.03 -8.25 5.91
N LEU A 111 4.23 -7.13 5.22
CA LEU A 111 4.21 -5.81 5.87
C LEU A 111 2.80 -5.44 6.37
N ALA A 112 1.75 -5.79 5.62
CA ALA A 112 0.38 -5.57 6.04
C ALA A 112 0.04 -6.34 7.32
N ILE A 113 0.38 -7.63 7.39
CA ILE A 113 0.22 -8.46 8.60
C ILE A 113 0.93 -7.81 9.79
N TRP A 114 2.18 -7.39 9.60
CA TRP A 114 2.99 -6.84 10.68
C TRP A 114 2.52 -5.44 11.13
N HIS A 115 2.24 -4.53 10.21
CA HIS A 115 1.79 -3.17 10.54
C HIS A 115 0.39 -3.14 11.14
N ARG A 116 -0.49 -4.04 10.70
CA ARG A 116 -1.86 -4.19 11.24
C ARG A 116 -1.89 -5.05 12.51
N ASN A 117 -0.76 -5.58 12.96
CA ASN A 117 -0.63 -6.43 14.14
C ASN A 117 -1.58 -7.64 14.15
N LEU A 118 -1.74 -8.28 12.99
CA LEU A 118 -2.65 -9.42 12.83
C LEU A 118 -1.97 -10.71 13.26
N MET A 119 -2.66 -11.52 14.08
CA MET A 119 -2.18 -12.83 14.51
C MET A 119 -2.82 -13.92 13.65
N ASN A 120 -2.00 -14.67 12.90
CA ASN A 120 -2.43 -15.76 12.01
C ASN A 120 -3.61 -15.42 11.08
N PRO A 121 -3.56 -14.31 10.33
CA PRO A 121 -4.67 -13.92 9.45
C PRO A 121 -4.81 -14.87 8.26
N THR A 122 -6.01 -14.95 7.70
CA THR A 122 -6.24 -15.62 6.42
C THR A 122 -5.72 -14.77 5.26
N TRP A 123 -5.15 -15.41 4.24
CA TRP A 123 -4.69 -14.73 3.03
C TRP A 123 -5.30 -15.37 1.79
N GLU A 124 -6.03 -14.56 1.02
CA GLU A 124 -6.64 -14.93 -0.25
C GLU A 124 -5.90 -14.19 -1.37
N PRO A 125 -4.89 -14.82 -2.02
CA PRO A 125 -4.18 -14.18 -3.12
C PRO A 125 -5.15 -13.91 -4.28
N ARG A 126 -4.89 -12.85 -5.03
CA ARG A 126 -5.62 -12.61 -6.28
C ARG A 126 -5.35 -13.79 -7.24
N PRO A 127 -6.40 -14.33 -7.90
CA PRO A 127 -6.26 -15.38 -8.90
C PRO A 127 -5.47 -14.93 -10.13
#